data_AF-A0A4S8LLZ7-F1
#
_entry.id   AF-A0A4S8LLZ7-F1
#
_cell.length_a   1.000
_cell.length_b   1.000
_cell.length_c   1.000
_cell.angle_alpha   90.00
_cell.angle_beta   90.00
_cell.angle_gamma   90.00
#
_symmetry.space_group_name_H-M   'P 1'
#
loop_
_entity.id
_entity.type
_entity.pdbx_description
1 polymer ?
#
loop_
_entity_poly.entity_id
_entity_poly.type
_entity_poly.pdbx_seq_one_letter_code
_entity_poly.pdbx_strand_id
1 'polypeptide(L)'
;VTKYSGTMQQVNKNTLPFLTMNAFAHFIHYWTHGRMVFVDLQGKYMFLPSTFLFDPMVHTKNGNSCLGDLGIEGIAQFVQCHQCNHICQTLQLPVLKKSGPQGEVEDN
;
A
#
# COMPACT_ATOMS: atom_id res chain seq x y z
N VAL A 1 -4.21 5.08 -19.02
CA VAL A 1 -4.48 4.87 -17.57
C VAL A 1 -3.18 4.46 -16.94
N THR A 2 -2.85 5.01 -15.77
CA THR A 2 -1.64 4.64 -15.03
C THR A 2 -2.03 3.77 -13.86
N LYS A 3 -1.45 2.58 -13.77
CA LYS A 3 -1.59 1.66 -12.65
C LYS A 3 -0.38 1.81 -11.73
N TYR A 4 -0.62 2.30 -10.51
CA TYR A 4 0.40 2.58 -9.50
C TYR A 4 0.62 1.39 -8.54
N SER A 5 -0.40 0.57 -8.34
CA SER A 5 -0.29 -0.73 -7.67
C SER A 5 -1.26 -1.72 -8.31
N GLY A 6 -1.02 -3.02 -8.14
CA GLY A 6 -2.01 -4.08 -8.32
C GLY A 6 -2.61 -4.47 -6.98
N THR A 7 -3.49 -5.47 -6.98
CA THR A 7 -4.09 -6.02 -5.76
C THR A 7 -3.01 -6.58 -4.81
N MET A 8 -2.07 -7.38 -5.32
CA MET A 8 -1.02 -8.03 -4.52
C MET A 8 0.41 -7.57 -4.87
N GLN A 9 0.53 -6.53 -5.70
CA GLN A 9 1.80 -6.09 -6.26
C GLN A 9 1.98 -4.58 -6.09
N GLN A 10 3.12 -4.17 -5.53
CA GLN A 10 3.53 -2.77 -5.57
C GLN A 10 4.33 -2.47 -6.84
N VAL A 11 4.10 -1.31 -7.45
CA VAL A 11 4.91 -0.84 -8.57
C VAL A 11 5.90 0.21 -8.05
N ASN A 12 7.17 -0.17 -8.01
CA ASN A 12 8.24 0.69 -7.51
C ASN A 12 8.94 1.41 -8.67
N LYS A 13 8.32 2.48 -9.17
CA LYS A 13 8.96 3.41 -10.12
C LYS A 13 9.44 4.65 -9.39
N ASN A 14 10.64 5.12 -9.75
CA ASN A 14 11.25 6.31 -9.14
C ASN A 14 10.76 7.62 -9.81
N THR A 15 9.44 7.80 -9.90
CA THR A 15 8.83 9.05 -10.37
C THR A 15 7.88 9.58 -9.30
N LEU A 16 7.75 10.91 -9.20
CA LEU A 16 7.00 11.54 -8.14
C LEU A 16 5.57 10.97 -7.96
N PRO A 17 4.76 10.76 -9.02
CA PRO A 17 3.43 10.17 -8.84
C PRO A 17 3.45 8.76 -8.23
N PHE A 18 4.38 7.89 -8.62
CA PHE A 18 4.48 6.53 -8.08
C PHE A 18 4.96 6.54 -6.61
N LEU A 19 5.93 7.40 -6.30
CA LEU A 19 6.39 7.57 -4.92
C LEU A 19 5.28 8.10 -4.02
N THR A 20 4.49 9.07 -4.50
CA THR A 20 3.35 9.63 -3.77
C THR A 20 2.28 8.58 -3.54
N MET A 21 1.95 7.75 -4.54
CA MET A 21 0.93 6.70 -4.39
C MET A 21 1.37 5.59 -3.43
N ASN A 22 2.64 5.18 -3.48
CA ASN A 22 3.18 4.21 -2.53
C ASN A 22 3.20 4.77 -1.09
N ALA A 23 3.54 6.05 -0.93
CA ALA A 23 3.49 6.72 0.38
C ALA A 23 2.05 6.91 0.87
N PHE A 24 1.11 7.19 -0.02
CA PHE A 24 -0.31 7.30 0.31
C PHE A 24 -0.88 5.98 0.81
N ALA A 25 -0.60 4.86 0.15
CA ALA A 25 -1.00 3.53 0.63
C ALA A 25 -0.41 3.23 2.03
N HIS A 26 0.87 3.56 2.25
CA HIS A 26 1.51 3.43 3.56
C HIS A 26 0.87 4.32 4.62
N PHE A 27 0.55 5.58 4.29
CA PHE A 27 -0.16 6.48 5.19
C PHE A 27 -1.50 5.89 5.63
N ILE A 28 -2.29 5.31 4.72
CA ILE A 28 -3.57 4.67 5.06
C ILE A 28 -3.36 3.47 6.00
N HIS A 29 -2.37 2.62 5.72
CA HIS A 29 -2.00 1.52 6.62
C HIS A 29 -1.63 2.03 8.02
N TYR A 30 -0.79 3.07 8.10
CA TYR A 30 -0.40 3.70 9.36
C TYR A 30 -1.59 4.31 10.10
N TRP A 31 -2.35 5.18 9.43
CA TRP A 31 -3.49 5.93 9.99
C TRP A 31 -4.58 5.02 10.55
N THR A 32 -4.73 3.84 9.95
CA THR A 32 -5.76 2.87 10.36
C THR A 32 -5.26 1.83 11.36
N HIS A 33 -4.02 1.98 11.85
CA HIS A 33 -3.34 1.04 12.74
C HIS A 33 -3.23 -0.37 12.14
N GLY A 34 -2.86 -0.45 10.87
CA GLY A 34 -2.69 -1.71 10.13
C GLY A 34 -3.99 -2.44 9.82
N ARG A 35 -5.15 -1.77 9.93
CA ARG A 35 -6.46 -2.41 9.69
C ARG A 35 -6.89 -2.36 8.24
N MET A 36 -6.34 -1.48 7.43
CA MET A 36 -6.63 -1.43 6.00
C MET A 36 -5.47 -0.85 5.20
N VAL A 37 -5.45 -1.17 3.90
CA VAL A 37 -4.54 -0.52 2.95
C VAL A 37 -5.22 -0.39 1.59
N PHE A 38 -4.98 0.73 0.91
CA PHE A 38 -5.37 0.86 -0.48
C PHE A 38 -4.40 0.15 -1.40
N VAL A 39 -4.95 -0.61 -2.34
CA VAL A 39 -4.24 -1.30 -3.40
C VAL A 39 -4.99 -1.09 -4.72
N ASP A 40 -4.45 -1.66 -5.79
CA ASP A 40 -4.96 -1.45 -7.15
C ASP A 40 -5.16 0.04 -7.52
N LEU A 41 -4.29 0.91 -6.98
CA LEU A 41 -4.38 2.35 -7.19
C LEU A 41 -4.13 2.64 -8.67
N GLN A 42 -5.14 3.17 -9.33
CA GLN A 42 -5.08 3.57 -10.73
C GLN A 42 -5.65 4.95 -10.93
N GLY A 43 -5.11 5.66 -11.92
CA GLY A 43 -5.53 7.02 -12.17
C GLY A 43 -5.20 7.52 -13.56
N LYS A 44 -5.71 8.71 -13.85
CA LYS A 44 -5.36 9.50 -15.03
C LYS A 44 -4.80 10.84 -14.57
N TYR A 45 -3.73 11.26 -15.23
CA TYR A 45 -3.26 12.63 -15.11
C TYR A 45 -4.32 13.54 -15.75
N MET A 46 -4.74 14.56 -15.03
CA MET A 46 -5.73 15.54 -15.49
C MET A 46 -5.02 16.82 -15.96
N PHE A 47 -5.78 17.75 -16.55
CA PHE A 47 -5.25 19.05 -17.00
C PHE A 47 -4.75 19.95 -15.85
N LEU A 48 -5.21 19.68 -14.62
CA LEU A 48 -4.69 20.28 -13.38
C LEU A 48 -3.49 19.48 -12.85
N PRO A 49 -2.63 20.05 -11.97
CA PRO A 49 -1.46 19.36 -11.41
C PRO A 49 -1.85 18.27 -10.39
N SER A 50 -2.80 17.41 -10.73
CA SER A 50 -3.42 16.41 -9.87
C SER A 50 -3.67 15.11 -10.64
N THR A 51 -3.45 13.98 -9.98
CA THR A 51 -3.89 12.67 -10.46
C THR A 51 -5.30 12.40 -9.96
N PHE A 52 -6.23 12.16 -10.89
CA PHE A 52 -7.55 11.65 -10.52
C PHE A 52 -7.47 10.13 -10.39
N LEU A 53 -7.68 9.64 -9.16
CA LEU A 53 -7.77 8.21 -8.86
C LEU A 53 -9.21 7.73 -9.06
N PHE A 54 -9.36 6.52 -9.59
CA PHE A 54 -10.65 5.88 -9.77
C PHE A 54 -10.53 4.38 -9.50
N ASP A 55 -11.65 3.75 -9.17
CA ASP A 55 -11.75 2.33 -8.83
C ASP A 55 -10.68 1.84 -7.82
N PRO A 56 -10.47 2.54 -6.68
CA PRO A 56 -9.53 2.05 -5.67
C PRO A 56 -10.06 0.75 -5.05
N MET A 57 -9.13 -0.14 -4.73
CA MET A 57 -9.43 -1.37 -4.02
C MET A 57 -8.82 -1.31 -2.61
N VAL A 58 -9.41 -2.03 -1.66
CA VAL A 58 -8.99 -2.03 -0.26
C VAL A 58 -8.77 -3.45 0.23
N HIS A 59 -7.65 -3.69 0.90
CA HIS A 59 -7.54 -4.80 1.83
C HIS A 59 -7.95 -4.34 3.22
N THR A 60 -8.84 -5.05 3.89
CA THR A 60 -9.26 -4.76 5.27
C THR A 60 -8.97 -5.96 6.16
N LYS A 61 -8.72 -5.72 7.46
CA LYS A 61 -8.45 -6.79 8.42
C LYS A 61 -9.52 -7.88 8.43
N ASN A 62 -10.78 -7.52 8.15
CA ASN A 62 -11.92 -8.43 8.16
C ASN A 62 -12.29 -8.96 6.77
N GLY A 63 -11.57 -8.58 5.70
CA GLY A 63 -11.86 -9.03 4.34
C GLY A 63 -13.22 -8.59 3.81
N ASN A 64 -13.75 -7.45 4.25
CA ASN A 64 -15.16 -7.09 4.06
C ASN A 64 -15.39 -5.80 3.25
N SER A 65 -14.37 -5.31 2.53
CA SER A 65 -14.55 -4.12 1.70
C SER A 65 -15.24 -4.41 0.37
N CYS A 66 -14.87 -5.50 -0.35
CA CYS A 66 -15.39 -5.90 -1.66
C CYS A 66 -14.87 -7.29 -2.08
N LEU A 67 -15.30 -7.82 -3.24
CA LEU A 67 -14.92 -9.15 -3.76
C LEU A 67 -13.41 -9.40 -3.91
N GLY A 68 -12.61 -8.34 -4.10
CA GLY A 68 -11.16 -8.47 -4.21
C GLY A 68 -10.44 -8.55 -2.88
N ASP A 69 -11.12 -8.26 -1.75
CA ASP A 69 -10.48 -8.04 -0.45
C ASP A 69 -9.87 -9.33 0.10
N LEU A 70 -8.55 -9.46 -0.06
CA LEU A 70 -7.75 -10.58 0.45
C LEU A 70 -7.39 -10.45 1.93
N GLY A 71 -8.12 -9.63 2.69
CA GLY A 71 -8.03 -9.68 4.14
C GLY A 71 -6.66 -9.31 4.71
N ILE A 72 -6.27 -10.06 5.74
CA ILE A 72 -4.98 -9.87 6.42
C ILE A 72 -3.80 -10.35 5.57
N GLU A 73 -4.02 -11.31 4.69
CA GLU A 73 -3.03 -11.81 3.74
C GLU A 73 -2.64 -10.71 2.74
N GLY A 74 -3.64 -9.97 2.23
CA GLY A 74 -3.42 -8.81 1.38
C GLY A 74 -2.67 -7.67 2.09
N ILE A 75 -3.01 -7.41 3.36
CA ILE A 75 -2.28 -6.44 4.20
C ILE A 75 -0.84 -6.89 4.45
N ALA A 76 -0.63 -8.16 4.79
CA ALA A 76 0.70 -8.73 5.04
C ALA A 76 1.57 -8.66 3.78
N GLN A 77 1.00 -8.96 2.62
CA GLN A 77 1.69 -8.83 1.33
C GLN A 77 2.09 -7.38 1.06
N PHE A 78 1.20 -6.41 1.33
CA PHE A 78 1.54 -5.00 1.23
C PHE A 78 2.73 -4.64 2.12
N VAL A 79 2.72 -5.06 3.39
CA VAL A 79 3.81 -4.82 4.36
C VAL A 79 5.13 -5.43 3.86
N GLN A 80 5.09 -6.67 3.36
CA GLN A 80 6.27 -7.38 2.87
C GLN A 80 6.90 -6.69 1.65
N CYS A 81 6.06 -6.24 0.72
CA CYS A 81 6.52 -5.65 -0.55
C CYS A 81 6.85 -4.15 -0.44
N HIS A 82 6.31 -3.45 0.56
CA HIS A 82 6.52 -2.00 0.65
C HIS A 82 7.99 -1.63 0.81
N GLN A 83 8.37 -0.58 0.09
CA GLN A 83 9.66 0.08 0.22
C GLN A 83 9.39 1.54 0.55
N CYS A 84 9.74 1.95 1.77
CA CYS A 84 9.61 3.34 2.16
C CYS A 84 10.45 4.22 1.23
N ASN A 85 9.87 5.33 0.80
CA ASN A 85 10.55 6.34 -0.02
C ASN A 85 10.65 7.68 0.74
N HIS A 86 11.26 8.69 0.12
CA HIS A 86 11.50 9.99 0.76
C HIS A 86 10.20 10.71 1.17
N ILE A 87 9.06 10.42 0.54
CA ILE A 87 7.76 10.98 0.92
C ILE A 87 7.26 10.30 2.20
N CYS A 88 7.41 8.98 2.33
CA CYS A 88 7.11 8.27 3.58
C CYS A 88 7.92 8.85 4.75
N GLN A 89 9.21 9.14 4.51
CA GLN A 89 10.12 9.73 5.50
C GLN A 89 9.71 11.16 5.87
N THR A 90 9.34 11.97 4.87
CA THR A 90 8.86 13.35 5.08
C THR A 90 7.57 13.38 5.91
N LEU A 91 6.69 12.40 5.68
CA LEU A 91 5.47 12.19 6.47
C LEU A 91 5.73 11.53 7.84
N GLN A 92 6.99 11.22 8.17
CA GLN A 92 7.41 10.56 9.41
C GLN A 92 6.70 9.22 9.66
N LEU A 93 6.41 8.48 8.59
CA LEU A 93 5.79 7.15 8.71
C LEU A 93 6.83 6.14 9.20
N PRO A 94 6.49 5.26 10.16
CA PRO A 94 7.40 4.25 10.65
C PRO A 94 7.72 3.24 9.53
N VAL A 95 8.94 2.72 9.51
CA VAL A 95 9.30 1.66 8.57
C VAL A 95 8.46 0.41 8.88
N LEU A 96 7.80 -0.13 7.87
CA LEU A 96 7.00 -1.36 8.03
C LEU A 96 7.92 -2.55 8.31
N LYS A 97 7.68 -3.23 9.43
CA LYS A 97 8.41 -4.43 9.83
C LYS A 97 7.95 -5.61 8.98
N LYS A 98 8.85 -6.10 8.13
CA LYS A 98 8.62 -7.29 7.30
C LYS A 98 8.69 -8.53 8.18
N SER A 99 7.76 -9.47 8.00
CA SER A 99 7.90 -10.80 8.59
C SER A 99 9.11 -11.48 7.96
N GLY A 100 9.94 -12.13 8.78
CA GLY A 100 10.98 -13.02 8.28
C GLY A 100 10.41 -14.14 7.41
N PRO A 101 11.25 -14.88 6.68
CA PRO A 101 10.80 -16.12 6.07
C PRO A 101 10.13 -16.98 7.16
N GLN A 102 8.91 -17.45 6.91
CA GLN A 102 8.19 -18.29 7.86
C GLN A 102 9.03 -19.53 8.17
N GLY A 103 9.53 -19.60 9.39
CA GLY A 103 10.36 -20.70 9.87
C GLY A 103 11.33 -20.26 10.95
N GLU A 104 10.81 -19.79 12.09
CA GLU A 104 11.43 -19.94 13.41
C GLU A 104 10.43 -19.43 14.45
N VAL A 105 9.88 -20.37 15.23
CA VAL A 105 9.20 -20.09 16.48
C VAL A 105 10.31 -19.81 17.49
N GLU A 106 10.53 -18.55 17.83
CA GLU A 106 11.28 -18.22 19.04
C GLU A 106 10.28 -18.21 20.21
N ASP A 107 10.15 -19.38 20.85
CA ASP A 107 9.65 -19.46 22.22
C ASP A 107 10.65 -18.75 23.14
N ASN A 108 10.16 -17.81 23.93
CA ASN A 108 10.87 -17.30 25.10
C ASN A 108 9.88 -17.13 26.25
#